data_AF-A0A847H2H3-F1
#
_entry.id   AF-A0A847H2H3-F1
#
_cell.length_a   1.000
_cell.length_b   1.000
_cell.length_c   1.000
_cell.angle_alpha   90.00
_cell.angle_beta   90.00
_cell.angle_gamma   90.00
#
_symmetry.space_group_name_H-M   'P 1'
#
loop_
_entity.id
_entity.type
_entity.pdbx_description
1 polymer ?
#
loop_
_entity_poly.entity_id
_entity_poly.type
_entity_poly.pdbx_seq_one_letter_code
_entity_poly.pdbx_strand_id
1 'polypeptide(L)' 'MNDVLVILASGFEEAEAVITIDVLRRLGIRVCIASLGENLQVSSCRNVKIVADRKLSECKD' A
#
# COMPACT_ATOMS: atom_id res chain seq x y z
N MET A 1 -2.17 7.09 -18.08
CA MET A 1 -2.18 7.62 -16.71
C MET A 1 -1.34 6.65 -15.89
N ASN A 2 -0.21 7.09 -15.35
CA ASN A 2 0.76 6.18 -14.74
C ASN A 2 0.41 6.03 -13.26
N ASP A 3 -0.46 5.07 -12.96
CA ASP A 3 -0.83 4.73 -11.60
C ASP A 3 0.21 3.75 -11.03
N VAL A 4 0.67 4.00 -9.81
CA VAL A 4 1.61 3.11 -9.09
C VAL A 4 0.81 2.25 -8.11
N LEU A 5 1.03 0.94 -8.17
CA LEU A 5 0.47 -0.03 -7.23
C LEU A 5 1.51 -0.35 -6.15
N VAL A 6 1.17 -0.12 -4.88
CA VAL A 6 1.98 -0.52 -3.73
C VAL A 6 1.27 -1.66 -3.02
N ILE A 7 1.87 -2.85 -3.02
CA ILE A 7 1.29 -4.05 -2.43
C ILE A 7 1.84 -4.22 -1.02
N LEU A 8 0.96 -4.28 -0.02
CA LEU A 8 1.32 -4.52 1.37
C LEU A 8 0.88 -5.92 1.81
N ALA A 9 1.82 -6.65 2.43
CA ALA A 9 1.57 -7.91 3.11
C ALA A 9 1.84 -7.75 4.61
N SER A 10 1.26 -8.63 5.43
CA SER A 10 1.50 -8.62 6.88
C SER A 10 3.00 -8.72 7.17
N GLY A 11 3.51 -7.88 8.07
CA GLY A 11 4.92 -7.83 8.42
C GLY A 11 5.79 -6.93 7.53
N PHE A 12 5.20 -6.11 6.66
CA PHE A 12 5.94 -5.08 5.91
C PHE A 12 6.67 -4.09 6.83
N GLU A 13 7.69 -3.41 6.32
CA GLU A 13 8.39 -2.32 7.02
C GLU A 13 7.63 -1.00 6.80
N GLU A 14 7.17 -0.38 7.88
CA GLU A 14 6.26 0.77 7.77
C GLU A 14 6.90 2.04 7.22
N ALA A 15 8.16 2.32 7.53
CA ALA A 15 8.85 3.52 7.05
C ALA A 15 9.11 3.43 5.54
N GLU A 16 9.57 2.29 5.04
CA GLU A 16 9.79 2.02 3.61
C GLU A 16 8.49 2.22 2.82
N ALA A 17 7.38 1.66 3.30
CA ALA A 17 6.08 1.78 2.65
C ALA A 17 5.56 3.22 2.68
N VAL A 18 5.47 3.84 3.87
CA VAL A 18 4.84 5.15 4.03
C VAL A 18 5.65 6.25 3.34
N ILE A 19 6.99 6.24 3.46
CA ILE A 19 7.85 7.23 2.81
C ILE A 19 7.72 7.13 1.29
N THR A 20 7.74 5.93 0.73
CA THR A 20 7.60 5.72 -0.71
C THR A 20 6.25 6.22 -1.22
N ILE A 21 5.16 5.85 -0.53
CA ILE A 21 3.80 6.30 -0.87
C ILE A 21 3.69 7.83 -0.79
N ASP A 22 4.22 8.45 0.26
CA ASP A 22 4.16 9.91 0.45
C ASP A 22 4.93 10.65 -0.66
N VAL A 23 6.16 10.24 -0.96
CA VAL A 23 6.98 10.88 -2.01
C VAL A 23 6.27 10.80 -3.37
N LEU A 24 5.76 9.63 -3.76
CA LEU A 24 5.04 9.47 -5.03
C LEU A 24 3.79 10.36 -5.09
N ARG A 25 3.00 10.42 -4.02
CA ARG A 25 1.82 11.28 -3.93
C ARG A 25 2.18 12.77 -4.03
N ARG A 26 3.28 13.22 -3.41
CA ARG A 26 3.79 14.60 -3.51
C ARG A 26 4.26 14.97 -4.92
N LEU A 27 4.71 13.99 -5.70
CA LEU A 27 5.04 14.16 -7.12
C LEU A 27 3.80 14.18 -8.04
N GLY A 28 2.59 14.11 -7.48
CA GLY A 28 1.34 14.07 -8.25
C GLY A 28 1.04 12.71 -8.88
N ILE A 29 1.77 11.66 -8.49
CA ILE A 29 1.54 10.29 -8.97
C ILE A 29 0.39 9.69 -8.16
N ARG A 30 -0.58 9.09 -8.86
CA ARG A 30 -1.65 8.35 -8.19
C ARG A 30 -1.07 7.03 -7.65
N VAL A 31 -1.13 6.85 -6.34
CA VAL A 31 -0.71 5.63 -5.67
C VAL A 31 -1.93 4.89 -5.14
N CYS A 32 -2.11 3.64 -5.57
CA CYS A 32 -3.07 2.70 -5.02
C CYS A 32 -2.35 1.73 -4.08
N ILE A 33 -2.76 1.68 -2.82
CA ILE A 33 -2.28 0.71 -1.84
C ILE A 33 -3.19 -0.51 -1.93
N ALA A 34 -2.61 -1.68 -2.20
CA ALA A 34 -3.34 -2.94 -2.25
C ALA A 34 -2.91 -3.88 -1.13
N SER A 35 -3.86 -4.46 -0.42
CA SER A 35 -3.59 -5.53 0.54
C SER A 35 -3.42 -6.87 -0.18
N LEU A 36 -2.36 -7.61 0.13
CA LEU A 36 -2.19 -9.00 -0.33
C LEU A 36 -3.10 -9.98 0.42
N GLY A 37 -3.58 -9.61 1.62
CA GLY A 37 -4.38 -10.49 2.49
C GLY A 37 -5.89 -10.33 2.32
N GLU A 38 -6.64 -11.00 3.21
CA GLU A 38 -8.11 -11.01 3.19
C GLU A 38 -8.76 -9.74 3.73
N ASN A 39 -8.00 -8.88 4.40
CA ASN A 39 -8.51 -7.64 4.99
C ASN A 39 -7.77 -6.44 4.38
N LEU A 40 -8.45 -5.30 4.29
CA LEU A 40 -7.81 -4.05 3.88
C LEU A 40 -6.80 -3.55 4.92
N GLN A 41 -7.01 -3.86 6.20
CA GLN A 41 -6.05 -3.51 7.24
C GLN A 41 -4.87 -4.49 7.24
N VAL A 42 -3.66 -3.97 7.05
CA VAL A 42 -2.40 -4.73 7.07
C VAL A 42 -1.55 -4.23 8.23
N SER A 43 -1.01 -5.15 9.02
CA SER A 43 -0.10 -4.84 10.14
C SER A 43 1.35 -4.90 9.68
N SER A 44 2.15 -3.89 10.03
CA SER A 44 3.59 -3.85 9.81
C SER A 44 4.36 -4.73 10.82
N CYS A 45 5.67 -4.90 10.62
CA CYS A 45 6.54 -5.63 11.54
C CYS A 45 6.61 -5.03 12.96
N ARG A 46 6.20 -3.76 13.13
CA ARG A 46 6.09 -3.07 14.44
C ARG A 46 4.65 -2.77 14.86
N ASN A 47 3.67 -3.50 14.31
CA ASN A 47 2.25 -3.39 14.61
C ASN A 47 1.61 -2.04 14.24
N VAL A 48 2.22 -1.26 13.33
CA VAL A 48 1.54 -0.13 12.70
C VAL A 48 0.48 -0.69 11.75
N LYS A 49 -0.75 -0.19 11.83
CA LYS A 49 -1.87 -0.63 11.01
C LYS A 49 -2.11 0.35 9.87
N ILE A 50 -2.00 -0.11 8.64
CA ILE A 50 -2.36 0.66 7.44
C ILE A 50 -3.63 0.05 6.85
N VAL A 51 -4.57 0.90 6.43
CA VAL A 51 -5.74 0.49 5.65
C VAL A 51 -5.43 0.71 4.18
N ALA A 52 -5.38 -0.38 3.41
CA ALA A 52 -5.20 -0.35 1.97
C ALA A 52 -6.47 0.17 1.26
N ASP A 53 -6.30 0.69 0.05
CA ASP A 53 -7.40 1.21 -0.77
C ASP A 53 -8.30 0.08 -1.29
N ARG A 54 -7.72 -1.08 -1.61
CA ARG A 54 -8.43 -2.28 -2.09
C ARG A 54 -7.63 -3.56 -1.85
N LYS A 55 -8.23 -4.73 -2.14
CA LYS A 55 -7.47 -6.00 -2.17
C LYS A 55 -6.70 -6.13 -3.50
N LEU A 56 -5.56 -6.81 -3.48
CA LEU A 56 -4.81 -7.11 -4.70
C LEU A 56 -5.64 -7.92 -5.70
N SER A 57 -6.51 -8.81 -5.23
CA SER A 57 -7.44 -9.58 -6.05
C SER A 57 -8.46 -8.73 -6.83
N GLU A 58 -8.62 -7.46 -6.47
CA GLU A 58 -9.51 -6.50 -7.13
C GLU A 58 -8.76 -5.59 -8.11
N CYS A 59 -7.43 -5.66 -8.14
CA CYS A 59 -6.60 -4.97 -9.12
C CYS A 59 -6.63 -5.73 -10.46
N LYS A 60 -6.72 -4.97 -11.56
CA LYS A 60 -6.65 -5.49 -12.93
C LYS A 60 -5.50 -4.79 -13.66
N ASP A 61 -4.92 -5.49 -14.63
CA ASP A 61 -3.90 -4.96 -15.54
C ASP A 61 -4.43 -3.81 -16.41
#